data_AF-A0A445E0Q9-F1
#
_entry.id   AF-A0A445E0Q9-F1
#
_cell.length_a   1.000
_cell.length_b   1.000
_cell.length_c   1.000
_cell.angle_alpha   90.00
_cell.angle_beta   90.00
_cell.angle_gamma   90.00
#
_symmetry.space_group_name_H-M   'P 1'
#
loop_
_entity.id
_entity.type
_entity.pdbx_description
1 polymer ?
#
loop_
_entity_poly.entity_id
_entity_poly.type
_entity_poly.pdbx_seq_one_letter_code
_entity_poly.pdbx_strand_id
1 'polypeptide(L)'
;MLKQHRELSMFVRRTIENNEEAKIRPSKTYQSFVAIAGSHRKLNFIEKDIKNYITMEVRNVFEQEDAKEFGKQEAGLHEYFRDVVSFDTTYNTNRHNLIFGSFVGVNHHDQLT
;
A
#
# COMPACT_ATOMS: atom_id res chain seq x y z
N MET A 1 19.39 -10.26 -5.29
CA MET A 1 18.96 -10.22 -6.71
C MET A 1 18.49 -8.81 -7.02
N LEU A 2 19.14 -8.11 -7.94
CA LEU A 2 18.82 -6.73 -8.30
C LEU A 2 17.45 -6.70 -9.00
N LYS A 3 16.49 -5.92 -8.49
CA LYS A 3 15.22 -5.64 -9.15
C LYS A 3 15.53 -4.89 -10.45
N GLN A 4 15.51 -5.58 -11.59
CA GLN A 4 15.51 -4.89 -12.88
C GLN A 4 14.21 -4.08 -12.97
N HIS A 5 14.34 -2.77 -12.93
CA HIS A 5 13.22 -1.85 -13.16
C HIS A 5 12.98 -1.76 -14.68
N ARG A 6 12.35 -2.79 -15.25
CA ARG A 6 11.89 -2.74 -16.65
C ARG A 6 10.69 -1.81 -16.69
N GLU A 7 10.83 -0.69 -17.40
CA GLU A 7 9.73 0.27 -17.52
C GLU A 7 8.62 -0.27 -18.42
N LEU A 8 7.45 -0.50 -17.84
CA LEU A 8 6.22 -0.77 -18.58
C LEU A 8 5.66 0.56 -19.12
N SER A 9 5.32 0.58 -20.41
CA SER A 9 4.59 1.69 -21.05
C SER A 9 3.24 1.93 -20.37
N MET A 10 2.76 3.17 -20.37
CA MET A 10 1.44 3.55 -19.82
C MET A 10 0.30 2.69 -20.36
N PHE A 11 0.32 2.37 -21.66
CA PHE A 11 -0.71 1.50 -22.27
C PHE A 11 -0.72 0.09 -21.65
N VAL A 12 0.47 -0.46 -21.39
CA VAL A 12 0.63 -1.78 -20.79
C VAL A 12 0.16 -1.76 -19.35
N ARG A 13 0.52 -0.74 -18.57
CA ARG A 13 0.08 -0.57 -17.18
C ARG A 13 -1.44 -0.51 -17.07
N ARG A 14 -2.09 0.37 -17.84
CA ARG A 14 -3.55 0.51 -17.84
C ARG A 14 -4.28 -0.79 -18.19
N THR A 15 -3.71 -1.55 -19.12
CA THR A 15 -4.28 -2.86 -19.50
C THR A 15 -4.09 -3.90 -18.41
N ILE A 16 -2.97 -3.87 -17.67
CA ILE A 16 -2.75 -4.75 -16.51
C ILE A 16 -3.73 -4.40 -15.39
N GLU A 17 -3.90 -3.12 -15.07
CA GLU A 17 -4.84 -2.62 -14.05
C GLU A 17 -6.28 -3.05 -14.36
N ASN A 18 -6.77 -2.81 -15.58
CA ASN A 18 -8.12 -3.22 -15.98
C ASN A 18 -8.34 -4.74 -15.87
N ASN A 19 -7.32 -5.53 -16.20
CA ASN A 19 -7.40 -6.99 -16.11
C ASN A 19 -7.33 -7.48 -14.66
N GLU A 20 -6.57 -6.80 -13.79
CA GLU A 20 -6.53 -7.09 -12.36
C GLU A 20 -7.87 -6.77 -11.69
N GLU A 21 -8.49 -5.63 -12.03
CA GLU A 21 -9.84 -5.28 -11.58
C GLU A 21 -10.86 -6.34 -12.02
N ALA A 22 -10.73 -6.84 -13.25
CA ALA A 22 -11.53 -7.95 -13.76
C ALA A 22 -11.12 -9.33 -13.20
N LYS A 23 -10.16 -9.40 -12.28
CA LYS A 23 -9.60 -10.63 -11.67
C LYS A 23 -9.09 -11.65 -12.69
N ILE A 24 -8.61 -11.17 -13.84
CA ILE A 24 -8.00 -12.00 -14.87
C ILE A 24 -6.60 -12.39 -14.41
N ARG A 25 -6.31 -13.69 -14.50
CA ARG A 25 -5.01 -14.23 -14.07
C ARG A 25 -3.86 -13.54 -14.83
N PRO A 26 -2.78 -13.12 -14.15
CA PRO A 26 -1.65 -12.45 -14.80
C PRO A 26 -1.03 -13.23 -15.96
N SER A 27 -1.06 -14.56 -15.92
CA SER A 27 -0.59 -15.40 -17.03
C SER A 27 -1.45 -15.25 -18.28
N LYS A 28 -2.76 -15.06 -18.15
CA LYS A 28 -3.67 -14.82 -19.28
C LYS A 28 -3.47 -13.41 -19.84
N THR A 29 -3.26 -12.43 -18.97
CA THR A 29 -2.90 -11.06 -19.37
C THR A 29 -1.58 -11.02 -20.15
N TYR A 30 -0.55 -11.76 -19.70
CA TYR A 30 0.68 -11.88 -20.48
C TYR A 30 0.45 -12.50 -21.86
N GLN A 31 -0.33 -13.58 -21.93
CA GLN A 31 -0.62 -14.27 -23.19
C GLN A 31 -1.42 -13.41 -24.18
N SER A 32 -2.30 -12.51 -23.72
CA SER A 32 -3.00 -11.59 -24.61
C SER A 32 -2.04 -10.61 -25.28
N PHE A 33 -1.04 -10.08 -24.55
CA PHE A 33 0.02 -9.26 -25.14
C PHE A 33 0.87 -10.03 -26.14
N VAL A 34 1.17 -11.29 -25.85
CA VAL A 34 1.92 -12.17 -26.77
C VAL A 34 1.12 -12.39 -28.05
N ALA A 35 -0.19 -12.63 -27.95
CA ALA A 35 -1.07 -12.78 -29.10
C ALA A 35 -1.11 -11.50 -29.96
N ILE A 36 -1.14 -10.32 -29.35
CA ILE A 36 -1.10 -9.02 -30.06
C ILE A 36 0.27 -8.81 -30.73
N ALA A 37 1.36 -9.11 -30.03
CA ALA A 37 2.72 -8.91 -30.54
C ALA A 37 3.12 -9.97 -31.59
N GLY A 38 2.47 -11.13 -31.58
CA GLY A 38 2.77 -12.30 -32.41
C GLY A 38 3.97 -13.13 -31.94
N SER A 39 4.67 -12.70 -30.88
CA SER A 39 5.80 -13.45 -30.32
C SER A 39 6.19 -12.94 -28.93
N HIS A 40 6.64 -13.85 -28.06
CA HIS A 40 7.24 -13.52 -26.76
C HIS A 40 8.47 -12.62 -26.89
N ARG A 41 9.28 -12.80 -27.94
CA ARG A 41 10.55 -12.05 -28.12
C ARG A 41 10.34 -10.59 -28.50
N LYS A 42 9.14 -10.23 -28.94
CA LYS A 42 8.79 -8.86 -29.34
C LYS A 42 8.34 -8.00 -28.16
N LEU A 43 8.04 -8.62 -27.01
CA LEU A 43 7.70 -7.92 -25.78
C LEU A 43 8.97 -7.54 -25.02
N ASN A 44 9.00 -6.31 -24.49
CA ASN A 44 10.08 -5.81 -23.64
C ASN A 44 9.93 -6.21 -22.15
N PHE A 45 8.88 -6.97 -21.82
CA PHE A 45 8.60 -7.48 -20.47
C PHE A 45 8.20 -8.96 -20.50
N ILE A 46 8.30 -9.61 -19.35
CA ILE A 46 7.92 -11.01 -19.14
C ILE A 46 6.75 -11.12 -18.17
N GLU A 47 6.11 -12.29 -18.09
CA GLU A 47 5.00 -12.55 -17.16
C GLU A 47 5.35 -12.18 -15.70
N LYS A 48 6.62 -12.38 -15.30
CA LYS A 48 7.09 -12.03 -13.96
C LYS A 48 7.02 -10.53 -13.69
N ASP A 49 7.19 -9.69 -14.70
CA ASP A 49 7.11 -8.24 -14.56
C ASP A 49 5.67 -7.81 -14.25
N ILE A 50 4.67 -8.44 -14.88
CA ILE A 50 3.25 -8.23 -14.56
C ILE A 50 2.94 -8.63 -13.12
N LYS A 51 3.41 -9.81 -12.68
CA LYS A 51 3.21 -10.28 -11.29
C LYS A 51 3.84 -9.32 -10.29
N ASN A 52 5.05 -8.84 -10.59
CA ASN A 52 5.75 -7.89 -9.74
C ASN A 52 5.00 -6.55 -9.66
N TYR A 53 4.46 -6.05 -10.79
CA TYR A 53 3.67 -4.83 -10.85
C TYR A 53 2.44 -4.92 -9.92
N ILE A 54 1.60 -5.94 -10.10
CA ILE A 54 0.40 -6.15 -9.28
C ILE A 54 0.77 -6.29 -7.80
N THR A 55 1.82 -7.06 -7.49
CA THR A 55 2.28 -7.24 -6.10
C THR A 55 2.77 -5.93 -5.47
N MET A 56 3.42 -5.06 -6.24
CA MET A 56 3.86 -3.74 -5.77
C MET A 56 2.67 -2.78 -5.61
N GLU A 57 1.73 -2.79 -6.54
CA GLU A 57 0.49 -2.01 -6.47
C GLU A 57 -0.28 -2.35 -5.18
N VAL A 58 -0.49 -3.64 -4.90
CA VAL A 58 -1.17 -4.12 -3.69
C VAL A 58 -0.48 -3.64 -2.41
N ARG A 59 0.85 -3.63 -2.37
CA ARG A 59 1.60 -3.12 -1.22
C ARG A 59 1.43 -1.61 -1.05
N ASN A 60 1.52 -0.86 -2.14
CA ASN A 60 1.35 0.59 -2.11
C ASN A 60 -0.07 0.99 -1.66
N VAL A 61 -1.09 0.25 -2.11
CA VAL A 61 -2.49 0.46 -1.67
C VAL A 61 -2.63 0.17 -0.18
N PHE A 62 -2.07 -0.96 0.28
CA PHE A 62 -2.11 -1.34 1.70
C PHE A 62 -1.44 -0.30 2.60
N GLU A 63 -0.22 0.15 2.25
CA GLU A 63 0.50 1.19 3.00
C GLU A 63 -0.29 2.52 3.03
N GLN A 64 -0.99 2.86 1.94
CA GLN A 64 -1.80 4.07 1.86
C GLN A 64 -3.09 3.97 2.69
N GLU A 65 -3.73 2.81 2.74
CA GLU A 65 -4.91 2.56 3.59
C GLU A 65 -4.54 2.66 5.07
N ASP A 66 -3.45 2.01 5.49
CA ASP A 66 -2.95 2.05 6.86
C ASP A 66 -2.59 3.49 7.28
N ALA A 67 -1.87 4.23 6.43
CA ALA A 67 -1.50 5.62 6.71
C ALA A 67 -2.74 6.53 6.85
N LYS A 68 -3.77 6.29 6.04
CA LYS A 68 -5.03 7.05 6.09
C LYS A 68 -5.87 6.69 7.31
N GLU A 69 -5.85 5.43 7.74
CA GLU A 69 -6.52 4.98 8.97
C GLU A 69 -5.85 5.57 10.21
N PHE A 70 -4.52 5.55 10.27
CA PHE A 70 -3.75 6.18 11.34
C PHE A 70 -4.05 7.68 11.46
N GLY A 71 -4.04 8.42 10.33
CA GLY A 71 -4.34 9.85 10.34
C GLY A 71 -5.78 10.17 10.79
N LYS A 72 -6.75 9.30 10.49
CA LYS A 72 -8.12 9.44 11.01
C LYS A 72 -8.19 9.20 12.51
N GLN A 73 -7.49 8.19 13.01
CA GLN A 73 -7.45 7.88 14.44
C GLN A 73 -6.83 9.04 15.23
N GLU A 74 -5.71 9.58 14.74
CA GLU A 74 -5.03 10.74 15.33
C GLU A 74 -5.94 11.98 15.34
N ALA A 75 -6.59 12.29 14.21
CA ALA A 75 -7.51 13.42 14.11
C ALA A 75 -8.69 13.31 15.09
N GLY A 76 -9.28 12.11 15.24
CA GLY A 76 -10.36 11.87 16.20
C GLY A 76 -9.93 12.00 17.66
N LEU A 77 -8.70 11.59 17.98
CA LEU A 77 -8.12 11.76 19.32
C LEU A 77 -7.85 13.24 19.64
N HIS A 78 -7.29 13.98 18.68
CA HIS A 78 -7.03 15.41 18.81
C HIS A 78 -8.32 16.20 19.03
N GLU A 79 -9.41 15.85 18.33
CA GLU A 79 -10.72 16.47 18.54
C GLU A 79 -11.28 16.20 19.94
N TYR A 80 -11.19 14.96 20.43
CA TYR A 80 -11.78 14.56 21.71
C TYR A 80 -11.04 15.10 22.93
N PHE A 81 -9.71 15.05 22.92
CA PHE A 81 -8.89 15.43 24.08
C PHE A 81 -8.31 16.85 23.98
N ARG A 82 -8.41 17.52 22.81
CA ARG A 82 -7.90 18.88 22.49
C ARG A 82 -6.40 19.13 22.70
N ASP A 83 -5.71 18.29 23.46
CA ASP A 83 -4.27 18.34 23.71
C ASP A 83 -3.76 16.89 23.89
N VAL A 84 -3.36 16.26 22.79
CA VAL A 84 -2.89 14.86 22.75
C VAL A 84 -1.40 14.85 22.45
N VAL A 85 -0.61 14.32 23.38
CA VAL A 85 0.79 13.95 23.13
C VAL A 85 0.80 12.49 22.66
N SER A 86 1.05 12.27 21.37
CA SER A 86 1.26 10.93 20.81
C SER A 86 2.77 10.60 20.80
N PHE A 87 3.10 9.35 21.15
CA PHE A 87 4.44 8.81 20.97
C PHE A 87 4.44 7.84 19.80
N ASP A 88 5.45 7.93 18.94
CA ASP A 88 5.66 7.03 17.81
C ASP A 88 5.91 5.60 18.33
N THR A 89 4.95 4.70 18.14
CA THR A 89 5.01 3.31 18.62
C THR A 89 5.73 2.37 17.66
N THR A 90 6.30 2.91 16.58
CA THR A 90 7.05 2.15 15.55
C THR A 90 8.22 1.35 16.14
N TYR A 91 8.68 1.65 17.35
CA TYR A 91 9.84 0.98 17.96
C TYR A 91 9.56 -0.25 18.84
N ASN A 92 8.31 -0.64 19.13
CA ASN A 92 8.08 -1.89 19.86
C ASN A 92 6.66 -2.44 19.63
N THR A 93 6.50 -3.32 18.64
CA THR A 93 5.42 -4.31 18.69
C THR A 93 5.55 -5.08 20.01
N ASN A 94 4.46 -5.24 20.76
CA ASN A 94 4.53 -6.00 22.01
C ASN A 94 4.89 -7.48 21.72
N ARG A 95 5.21 -8.29 22.74
CA ARG A 95 5.51 -9.74 22.59
C ARG A 95 4.40 -10.59 21.93
N HIS A 96 3.23 -10.01 21.67
CA HIS A 96 2.10 -10.62 20.98
C HIS A 96 1.88 -10.04 19.57
N ASN A 97 2.83 -9.24 19.08
CA ASN A 97 2.84 -8.62 17.76
C ASN A 97 1.64 -7.68 17.48
N LEU A 98 1.10 -7.06 18.54
CA LEU A 98 -0.01 -6.12 18.46
C LEU A 98 0.51 -4.68 18.58
N ILE A 99 0.04 -3.80 17.69
CA ILE A 99 0.31 -2.35 17.72
C ILE A 99 -0.51 -1.76 18.88
N PHE A 100 0.06 -1.69 20.07
CA PHE A 100 -0.54 -0.98 21.20
C PHE A 100 0.22 0.32 21.43
N GLY A 101 -0.37 1.44 20.98
CA GLY A 101 -0.02 2.75 21.49
C GLY A 101 -0.75 3.01 22.80
N SER A 102 0.01 3.17 23.90
CA SER A 102 -0.56 3.66 25.15
C SER A 102 -0.78 5.16 25.01
N PHE A 103 -2.03 5.60 25.02
CA PHE A 103 -2.37 7.03 25.05
C PHE A 103 -2.65 7.45 26.49
N VAL A 104 -2.02 8.54 26.95
CA VAL A 104 -2.35 9.19 28.23
C VAL A 104 -2.84 10.60 27.89
N GLY A 105 -4.14 10.83 28.02
CA GLY A 105 -4.70 12.19 27.94
C GLY A 105 -4.44 12.92 29.25
N VAL A 106 -3.74 14.06 29.19
CA VAL A 106 -3.52 14.92 30.36
C VAL A 106 -4.51 16.08 30.28
N ASN A 107 -5.52 16.06 31.14
CA ASN A 107 -6.51 17.13 31.22
C ASN A 107 -5.88 18.32 31.98
N HIS A 108 -5.39 19.34 31.27
CA HIS A 108 -5.13 20.65 31.87
C HIS A 108 -6.41 21.49 31.77
N HIS A 109 -7.41 21.09 32.53
CA HIS A 109 -8.39 22.07 32.97
C HIS A 109 -7.64 22.98 33.93
N ASP A 110 -7.64 24.30 33.67
CA ASP A 110 -7.28 25.32 34.65
C ASP A 110 -8.15 25.17 35.91
N GLN A 111 -7.87 24.15 36.72
CA GLN A 111 -8.30 24.06 38.10
C GLN A 111 -7.44 25.05 38.87
N LEU A 112 -7.77 26.33 38.70
CA LEU A 112 -7.56 27.32 39.75
C LEU A 112 -8.61 27.01 40.84
N THR A 113 -8.12 26.60 42.01
CA THR A 113 -8.84 26.56 43.30
C THR A 113 -9.49 27.88 43.65
#